data_AF-A0A2S2N8C0-F1
#
_entry.id   AF-A0A2S2N8C0-F1
#
_cell.length_a   1.000
_cell.length_b   1.000
_cell.length_c   1.000
_cell.angle_alpha   90.00
_cell.angle_beta   90.00
_cell.angle_gamma   90.00
#
_symmetry.space_group_name_H-M   'P 1'
#
loop_
_entity.id
_entity.type
_entity.pdbx_description
1 polymer ?
#
loop_
_entity_poly.entity_id
_entity_poly.type
_entity_poly.pdbx_seq_one_letter_code
_entity_poly.pdbx_strand_id
1 'polypeptide(L)'
;ISIQLTKNYGLSYEEVEKGLPQIDTSRTLIREICPAFLSNVECRPGKYRRYDGLCNNVKHPTWGATNTPFSRLVGPLFSDGMSGPKVSSLNNRDLPTARIVSRTMHPDEGYHEHAATVMLVAFGQFMDHDFTLMGTPADPITKNEPEECCNRPPHLKHPYCNEIPVPDDDYFYSKFNVKCIDFVRAFPSVRPGCRLGSRVPFNTLTGVIDANTVYSVTEDYARHLRTGYGGLLRMNPAFIDHGLKDLLPLRLKDPDEGCTRVNRSQYCFDAGEVRVNEQLVLATMHIIWAREHNRIAKEFGRINPHWDDETVFQEARRIVIAEIQHITYNEFLPTLLGKGVMEKFGLLLQKEGYWDGYDPNVNPNILSEFSAAALRIGHTFLPTSIERWSKAHKFIASKKLSDLIRRPYDLYRAGVLDEYIMGLTNQVAQAMDDSVTQEVTNTLFKKPGNRFGVDLVAFNIQRGRDFGLPGFMEYR
;
A
#
# COMPACT_ATOMS: atom_id res chain seq x y z
N ILE A 1 -28.38 5.64 4.25
CA ILE A 1 -28.91 6.15 5.55
C ILE A 1 -28.32 7.50 5.90
N SER A 2 -27.00 7.62 6.20
CA SER A 2 -26.40 8.92 6.58
C SER A 2 -26.74 10.06 5.61
N ILE A 3 -26.59 9.83 4.30
CA ILE A 3 -26.89 10.85 3.26
C ILE A 3 -28.35 11.33 3.32
N GLN A 4 -29.30 10.42 3.57
CA GLN A 4 -30.72 10.76 3.65
C GLN A 4 -31.03 11.54 4.93
N LEU A 5 -30.44 11.16 6.06
CA LEU A 5 -30.60 11.89 7.32
C LEU A 5 -30.06 13.32 7.20
N THR A 6 -28.85 13.47 6.65
CA THR A 6 -28.24 14.78 6.42
C THR A 6 -29.12 15.67 5.55
N LYS A 7 -29.66 15.13 4.44
CA LYS A 7 -30.53 15.88 3.54
C LYS A 7 -31.89 16.23 4.16
N ASN A 8 -32.53 15.28 4.84
CA ASN A 8 -33.88 15.45 5.38
C ASN A 8 -33.91 16.42 6.58
N TYR A 9 -32.85 16.43 7.38
CA TYR A 9 -32.77 17.24 8.60
C TYR A 9 -31.84 18.46 8.48
N GLY A 10 -31.20 18.66 7.32
CA GLY A 10 -30.30 19.79 7.10
C GLY A 10 -29.09 19.79 8.03
N LEU A 11 -28.53 18.61 8.33
CA LEU A 11 -27.46 18.47 9.32
C LEU A 11 -26.21 19.25 8.91
N SER A 12 -25.66 20.01 9.86
CA SER A 12 -24.39 20.70 9.73
C SER A 12 -23.21 19.73 9.67
N TYR A 13 -22.04 20.26 9.29
CA TYR A 13 -20.78 19.52 9.27
C TYR A 13 -20.48 18.84 10.61
N GLU A 14 -20.66 19.56 11.72
CA GLU A 14 -20.37 19.03 13.06
C GLU A 14 -21.35 17.94 13.46
N GLU A 15 -22.63 18.07 13.11
CA GLU A 15 -23.64 17.03 13.34
C GLU A 15 -23.35 15.77 12.52
N VAL A 16 -22.82 15.90 11.30
CA VAL A 16 -22.43 14.76 10.46
C VAL A 16 -21.20 14.04 11.01
N GLU A 17 -20.15 14.77 11.37
CA GLU A 17 -18.87 14.17 11.77
C GLU A 17 -18.80 13.77 13.25
N LYS A 18 -19.49 14.50 14.13
CA LYS A 18 -19.47 14.23 15.59
C LYS A 18 -20.80 13.68 16.10
N GLY A 19 -21.93 14.06 15.49
CA GLY A 19 -23.26 13.62 15.92
C GLY A 19 -23.64 12.23 15.42
N LEU A 20 -23.66 12.03 14.10
CA LEU A 20 -24.09 10.77 13.48
C LEU A 20 -23.32 9.53 14.00
N PRO A 21 -22.00 9.57 14.24
CA PRO A 21 -21.28 8.41 14.79
C PRO A 21 -21.71 8.01 16.20
N GLN A 22 -22.35 8.90 16.97
CA GLN A 22 -22.82 8.62 18.33
C GLN A 22 -24.17 7.90 18.37
N ILE A 23 -24.90 7.86 17.25
CA ILE A 23 -26.20 7.17 17.15
C ILE A 23 -25.98 5.67 17.32
N ASP A 24 -26.62 5.07 18.34
CA ASP A 24 -26.59 3.64 18.56
C ASP A 24 -27.50 2.92 17.56
N THR A 25 -26.90 2.14 16.67
CA THR A 25 -27.61 1.40 15.64
C THR A 25 -27.91 -0.06 16.05
N SER A 26 -27.51 -0.47 17.27
CA SER A 26 -27.63 -1.86 17.75
C SER A 26 -29.07 -2.37 17.84
N ARG A 27 -30.05 -1.48 18.03
CA ARG A 27 -31.49 -1.78 18.12
C ARG A 27 -32.27 -1.43 16.85
N THR A 28 -31.60 -1.35 15.70
CA THR A 28 -32.20 -0.97 14.41
C THR A 28 -31.97 -2.06 13.36
N LEU A 29 -32.67 -1.99 12.23
CA LEU A 29 -32.46 -2.89 11.08
C LEU A 29 -31.02 -2.84 10.53
N ILE A 30 -30.26 -1.79 10.82
CA ILE A 30 -28.83 -1.71 10.46
C ILE A 30 -28.04 -2.84 11.12
N ARG A 31 -28.43 -3.24 12.33
CA ARG A 31 -27.75 -4.32 13.07
C ARG A 31 -27.82 -5.65 12.32
N GLU A 32 -28.92 -5.92 11.62
CA GLU A 32 -29.15 -7.19 10.90
C GLU A 32 -28.23 -7.35 9.68
N ILE A 33 -27.84 -6.23 9.05
CA ILE A 33 -26.93 -6.21 7.91
C ILE A 33 -25.49 -5.84 8.31
N CYS A 34 -25.23 -5.68 9.61
CA CYS A 34 -23.94 -5.26 10.10
C CYS A 34 -22.94 -6.44 10.06
N PRO A 35 -21.77 -6.31 9.42
CA PRO A 35 -20.82 -7.41 9.35
C PRO A 35 -20.40 -7.87 10.75
N ALA A 36 -20.35 -9.19 10.96
CA ALA A 36 -20.04 -9.77 12.28
C ALA A 36 -18.68 -9.31 12.82
N PHE A 37 -17.68 -9.20 11.94
CA PHE A 37 -16.33 -8.75 12.27
C PHE A 37 -16.25 -7.27 12.72
N LEU A 38 -17.32 -6.48 12.54
CA LEU A 38 -17.40 -5.09 13.02
C LEU A 38 -18.28 -4.93 14.25
N SER A 39 -18.99 -5.97 14.69
CA SER A 39 -20.18 -5.80 15.54
C SER A 39 -20.34 -6.83 16.65
N ASN A 40 -19.67 -7.99 16.54
CA ASN A 40 -19.69 -9.12 17.47
C ASN A 40 -18.31 -9.80 17.52
N VAL A 41 -17.27 -9.06 17.89
CA VAL A 41 -15.91 -9.62 17.99
C VAL A 41 -15.64 -10.05 19.43
N GLU A 42 -15.53 -11.35 19.65
CA GLU A 42 -15.07 -11.91 20.92
C GLU A 42 -13.57 -12.19 20.85
N CYS A 43 -12.84 -11.63 21.82
CA CYS A 43 -11.40 -11.83 21.92
C CYS A 43 -11.05 -12.94 22.91
N ARG A 44 -10.17 -13.83 22.46
CA ARG A 44 -9.60 -14.90 23.28
C ARG A 44 -8.10 -14.64 23.45
N PRO A 45 -7.56 -14.73 24.68
CA PRO A 45 -6.12 -14.66 24.88
C PRO A 45 -5.40 -15.70 24.02
N GLY A 46 -4.33 -15.28 23.37
CA GLY A 46 -3.52 -16.13 22.50
C GLY A 46 -2.10 -15.60 22.42
N LYS A 47 -1.15 -16.49 22.10
CA LYS A 47 0.27 -16.14 21.99
C LYS A 47 0.60 -15.38 20.71
N TYR A 48 -0.08 -15.71 19.61
CA TYR A 48 0.25 -15.24 18.27
C TYR A 48 -0.77 -14.23 17.75
N ARG A 49 -0.30 -13.35 16.85
CA ARG A 49 -1.16 -12.35 16.18
C ARG A 49 -2.10 -13.06 15.21
N ARG A 50 -3.38 -12.66 15.21
CA ARG A 50 -4.33 -13.04 14.17
C ARG A 50 -3.93 -12.40 12.84
N TYR A 51 -4.20 -13.07 11.73
CA TYR A 51 -3.92 -12.54 10.38
C TYR A 51 -4.78 -11.33 10.03
N ASP A 52 -6.03 -11.31 10.50
CA ASP A 52 -6.99 -10.24 10.25
C ASP A 52 -6.78 -9.00 11.13
N GLY A 53 -5.81 -9.04 12.06
CA GLY A 53 -5.52 -7.96 13.01
C GLY A 53 -6.58 -7.76 14.10
N LEU A 54 -7.65 -8.56 14.13
CA LEU A 54 -8.66 -8.48 15.20
C LEU A 54 -8.01 -8.84 16.55
N CYS A 55 -8.54 -8.26 17.62
CA CYS A 55 -8.14 -8.53 19.00
C CYS A 55 -6.68 -8.17 19.32
N ASN A 56 -6.01 -7.36 18.50
CA ASN A 56 -4.76 -6.70 18.89
C ASN A 56 -5.01 -5.79 20.12
N ASN A 57 -6.14 -5.09 20.11
CA ASN A 57 -6.65 -4.37 21.27
C ASN A 57 -7.87 -5.10 21.85
N VAL A 58 -7.81 -5.52 23.12
CA VAL A 58 -8.89 -6.29 23.76
C VAL A 58 -10.10 -5.42 24.10
N LYS A 59 -9.92 -4.12 24.38
CA LYS A 59 -11.01 -3.17 24.66
C LYS A 59 -11.72 -2.73 23.38
N HIS A 60 -10.97 -2.63 22.28
CA HIS A 60 -11.45 -2.22 20.97
C HIS A 60 -11.02 -3.26 19.91
N PRO A 61 -11.70 -4.42 19.83
CA PRO A 61 -11.26 -5.56 19.03
C PRO A 61 -11.02 -5.30 17.54
N THR A 62 -11.63 -4.27 16.97
CA THR A 62 -11.51 -3.92 15.55
C THR A 62 -10.39 -2.93 15.24
N TRP A 63 -9.75 -2.37 16.27
CA TRP A 63 -8.65 -1.41 16.08
C TRP A 63 -7.41 -2.11 15.52
N GLY A 64 -6.95 -1.64 14.37
CA GLY A 64 -5.84 -2.19 13.58
C GLY A 64 -6.22 -3.35 12.65
N ALA A 65 -7.50 -3.74 12.61
CA ALA A 65 -7.93 -4.89 11.82
C ALA A 65 -8.17 -4.55 10.34
N THR A 66 -8.05 -5.56 9.48
CA THR A 66 -8.42 -5.46 8.06
C THR A 66 -9.91 -5.18 7.88
N ASN A 67 -10.27 -4.57 6.76
CA ASN A 67 -11.61 -4.16 6.36
C ASN A 67 -12.29 -3.18 7.34
N THR A 68 -11.48 -2.44 8.10
CA THR A 68 -11.95 -1.37 8.99
C THR A 68 -11.66 0.01 8.36
N PRO A 69 -12.44 1.05 8.71
CA PRO A 69 -12.25 2.37 8.13
C PRO A 69 -10.87 2.95 8.49
N PHE A 70 -10.28 3.69 7.56
CA PHE A 70 -9.18 4.59 7.91
C PHE A 70 -9.64 5.56 9.00
N SER A 71 -8.75 5.85 9.95
CA SER A 71 -8.95 6.93 10.90
C SER A 71 -8.72 8.29 10.22
N ARG A 72 -9.01 9.38 10.92
CA ARG A 72 -8.79 10.73 10.43
C ARG A 72 -8.11 11.57 11.49
N LEU A 73 -7.13 12.36 11.07
CA LEU A 73 -6.52 13.39 11.91
C LEU A 73 -7.42 14.63 11.94
N VAL A 74 -7.95 15.00 10.76
CA VAL A 74 -8.87 16.13 10.59
C VAL A 74 -10.12 15.62 9.87
N GLY A 75 -11.29 16.14 10.23
CA GLY A 75 -12.54 15.73 9.60
C GLY A 75 -12.54 16.00 8.08
N PRO A 76 -13.25 15.17 7.28
CA PRO A 76 -13.21 15.28 5.82
C PRO A 76 -13.90 16.54 5.30
N LEU A 77 -13.49 17.03 4.13
CA LEU A 77 -14.18 18.09 3.38
C LEU A 77 -14.64 17.55 2.02
N PHE A 78 -15.86 17.03 2.01
CA PHE A 78 -16.56 16.62 0.78
C PHE A 78 -17.34 17.79 0.19
N SER A 79 -17.52 17.80 -1.14
CA SER A 79 -18.23 18.88 -1.83
C SER A 79 -19.71 18.98 -1.49
N ASP A 80 -20.33 17.86 -1.09
CA ASP A 80 -21.71 17.76 -0.61
C ASP A 80 -21.80 17.55 0.91
N GLY A 81 -20.68 17.70 1.63
CA GLY A 81 -20.57 17.42 3.06
C GLY A 81 -20.64 15.94 3.47
N MET A 82 -20.80 15.00 2.52
CA MET A 82 -21.07 13.60 2.82
C MET A 82 -20.18 12.60 2.09
N SER A 83 -20.00 12.78 0.79
CA SER A 83 -19.38 11.78 -0.07
C SER A 83 -18.83 12.31 -1.39
N GLY A 84 -19.26 13.47 -1.87
CA GLY A 84 -18.81 14.03 -3.14
C GLY A 84 -17.32 14.36 -3.10
N PRO A 85 -16.51 13.98 -4.11
CA PRO A 85 -15.11 14.37 -4.17
C PRO A 85 -14.97 15.88 -4.04
N LYS A 86 -13.87 16.33 -3.44
CA LYS A 86 -13.60 17.76 -3.31
C LYS A 86 -13.39 18.40 -4.69
N VAL A 87 -14.19 19.41 -5.02
CA VAL A 87 -14.14 20.13 -6.32
C VAL A 87 -13.81 21.61 -6.18
N SER A 88 -13.97 22.20 -4.99
CA SER A 88 -13.72 23.62 -4.74
C SER A 88 -12.80 23.84 -3.53
N SER A 89 -12.18 25.02 -3.52
CA SER A 89 -11.43 25.57 -2.39
C SER A 89 -12.37 26.23 -1.36
N LEU A 90 -11.83 26.63 -0.20
CA LEU A 90 -12.57 27.35 0.85
C LEU A 90 -13.20 28.67 0.35
N ASN A 91 -12.64 29.26 -0.71
CA ASN A 91 -13.15 30.50 -1.32
C ASN A 91 -14.12 30.25 -2.49
N ASN A 92 -14.71 29.05 -2.59
CA ASN A 92 -15.63 28.64 -3.67
C ASN A 92 -15.05 28.75 -5.09
N ARG A 93 -13.72 28.71 -5.24
CA ARG A 93 -13.07 28.58 -6.55
C ARG A 93 -12.88 27.11 -6.89
N ASP A 94 -13.15 26.76 -8.14
CA ASP A 94 -12.90 25.42 -8.67
C ASP A 94 -11.42 25.03 -8.52
N LEU A 95 -11.19 23.78 -8.16
CA LEU A 95 -9.85 23.23 -8.11
C LEU A 95 -9.35 22.94 -9.53
N PRO A 96 -8.07 23.21 -9.84
CA PRO A 96 -7.48 22.80 -11.11
C PRO A 96 -7.59 21.28 -11.29
N THR A 97 -7.58 20.79 -12.54
CA THR A 97 -7.56 19.32 -12.74
C THR A 97 -6.27 18.74 -12.15
N ALA A 98 -6.35 17.50 -11.66
CA ALA A 98 -5.19 16.85 -11.04
C ALA A 98 -3.98 16.78 -11.99
N ARG A 99 -4.23 16.60 -13.30
CA ARG A 99 -3.17 16.60 -14.33
C ARG A 99 -2.53 17.97 -14.53
N ILE A 100 -3.28 19.07 -14.45
CA ILE A 100 -2.70 20.42 -14.52
C ILE A 100 -1.74 20.64 -13.35
N VAL A 101 -2.13 20.26 -12.13
CA VAL A 101 -1.26 20.39 -10.96
C VAL A 101 -0.01 19.53 -11.12
N SER A 102 -0.17 18.27 -11.55
CA SER A 102 0.95 17.35 -11.82
C SER A 102 1.97 17.95 -12.79
N ARG A 103 1.54 18.35 -13.99
CA ARG A 103 2.46 18.84 -15.03
C ARG A 103 3.12 20.18 -14.70
N THR A 104 2.52 21.00 -13.83
CA THR A 104 2.99 22.35 -13.52
C THR A 104 3.83 22.39 -12.25
N MET A 105 3.45 21.63 -11.24
CA MET A 105 4.13 21.64 -9.93
C MET A 105 5.12 20.51 -9.76
N HIS A 106 5.04 19.45 -10.58
CA HIS A 106 5.92 18.29 -10.47
C HIS A 106 6.63 17.98 -11.78
N PRO A 107 7.46 18.90 -12.30
CA PRO A 107 8.30 18.63 -13.46
C PRO A 107 9.35 17.57 -13.14
N ASP A 108 9.89 16.93 -14.17
CA ASP A 108 11.03 16.01 -14.04
C ASP A 108 12.30 16.83 -14.19
N GLU A 109 12.64 17.54 -13.12
CA GLU A 109 13.88 18.29 -12.97
C GLU A 109 14.93 17.34 -12.34
N GLY A 110 16.16 17.37 -12.87
CA GLY A 110 17.14 16.28 -12.76
C GLY A 110 17.72 16.00 -11.36
N TYR A 111 19.03 16.16 -11.20
CA TYR A 111 19.73 15.71 -9.98
C TYR A 111 19.58 16.74 -8.85
N HIS A 112 19.10 16.28 -7.70
CA HIS A 112 18.88 17.08 -6.49
C HIS A 112 19.72 16.56 -5.31
N GLU A 113 19.80 17.29 -4.20
CA GLU A 113 20.69 16.94 -3.07
C GLU A 113 20.26 15.62 -2.39
N HIS A 114 21.22 14.73 -2.15
CA HIS A 114 20.96 13.32 -1.85
C HIS A 114 21.41 12.92 -0.43
N ALA A 115 20.61 12.10 0.26
CA ALA A 115 20.97 11.55 1.57
C ALA A 115 20.76 10.04 1.73
N ALA A 116 20.08 9.36 0.79
CA ALA A 116 19.74 7.94 0.92
C ALA A 116 19.87 7.18 -0.41
N THR A 117 20.00 5.86 -0.31
CA THR A 117 20.03 4.96 -1.48
C THR A 117 18.62 4.54 -1.87
N VAL A 118 18.47 3.95 -3.05
CA VAL A 118 17.18 3.40 -3.53
C VAL A 118 16.64 2.30 -2.60
N MET A 119 17.47 1.72 -1.72
CA MET A 119 17.02 0.83 -0.63
C MET A 119 15.96 1.50 0.27
N LEU A 120 16.10 2.79 0.58
CA LEU A 120 15.11 3.53 1.37
C LEU A 120 13.74 3.51 0.67
N VAL A 121 13.73 3.66 -0.66
CA VAL A 121 12.52 3.68 -1.48
C VAL A 121 11.88 2.30 -1.54
N ALA A 122 12.69 1.26 -1.78
CA ALA A 122 12.21 -0.12 -1.84
C ALA A 122 11.66 -0.59 -0.49
N PHE A 123 12.35 -0.29 0.61
CA PHE A 123 11.88 -0.61 1.96
C PHE A 123 10.64 0.23 2.33
N GLY A 124 10.60 1.52 1.98
CA GLY A 124 9.45 2.38 2.22
C GLY A 124 8.19 1.89 1.51
N GLN A 125 8.29 1.47 0.24
CA GLN A 125 7.19 0.86 -0.49
C GLN A 125 6.77 -0.48 0.13
N PHE A 126 7.73 -1.32 0.52
CA PHE A 126 7.45 -2.58 1.22
C PHE A 126 6.68 -2.32 2.53
N MET A 127 7.05 -1.29 3.30
CA MET A 127 6.35 -0.90 4.51
C MET A 127 4.95 -0.32 4.24
N ASP A 128 4.77 0.56 3.25
CA ASP A 128 3.42 1.02 2.87
C ASP A 128 2.50 -0.17 2.56
N HIS A 129 3.03 -1.16 1.85
CA HIS A 129 2.31 -2.38 1.50
C HIS A 129 2.10 -3.31 2.70
N ASP A 130 2.73 -3.06 3.85
CA ASP A 130 2.49 -3.79 5.09
C ASP A 130 1.31 -3.27 5.89
N PHE A 131 0.80 -2.06 5.60
CA PHE A 131 -0.29 -1.52 6.42
C PHE A 131 -1.27 -0.61 5.68
N THR A 132 -1.07 -0.28 4.40
CA THR A 132 -2.06 0.47 3.61
C THR A 132 -2.41 -0.20 2.29
N LEU A 133 -3.71 -0.46 2.11
CA LEU A 133 -4.31 -0.71 0.80
C LEU A 133 -5.79 -0.36 0.88
N MET A 134 -6.28 0.44 -0.07
CA MET A 134 -7.71 0.72 -0.17
C MET A 134 -8.34 -0.18 -1.24
N GLY A 135 -9.58 -0.60 -1.01
CA GLY A 135 -10.35 -1.32 -2.03
C GLY A 135 -10.90 -0.38 -3.11
N THR A 136 -10.74 -0.74 -4.39
CA THR A 136 -11.33 -0.04 -5.54
C THR A 136 -11.96 -1.04 -6.52
N PRO A 137 -12.94 -0.63 -7.34
CA PRO A 137 -13.37 -1.42 -8.49
C PRO A 137 -12.19 -1.71 -9.42
N ALA A 138 -11.99 -2.97 -9.76
CA ALA A 138 -10.97 -3.41 -10.72
C ALA A 138 -11.65 -3.89 -12.01
N ASP A 139 -10.90 -3.86 -13.11
CA ASP A 139 -11.30 -4.41 -14.39
C ASP A 139 -11.74 -5.88 -14.22
N PRO A 140 -12.94 -6.28 -14.68
CA PRO A 140 -13.52 -7.58 -14.37
C PRO A 140 -12.80 -8.75 -15.07
N ILE A 141 -11.95 -8.49 -16.06
CA ILE A 141 -11.24 -9.50 -16.84
C ILE A 141 -9.84 -9.71 -16.30
N THR A 142 -9.06 -8.64 -16.26
CA THR A 142 -7.63 -8.68 -15.94
C THR A 142 -7.35 -8.49 -14.46
N LYS A 143 -8.26 -7.84 -13.72
CA LYS A 143 -8.09 -7.40 -12.31
C LYS A 143 -6.86 -6.52 -12.05
N ASN A 144 -6.11 -6.17 -13.10
CA ASN A 144 -4.87 -5.41 -13.02
C ASN A 144 -5.12 -3.91 -13.08
N GLU A 145 -6.10 -3.51 -13.89
CA GLU A 145 -6.41 -2.11 -14.12
C GLU A 145 -7.59 -1.69 -13.23
N PRO A 146 -7.70 -0.40 -12.90
CA PRO A 146 -8.97 0.12 -12.43
C PRO A 146 -10.05 -0.12 -13.50
N GLU A 147 -11.30 -0.19 -13.04
CA GLU A 147 -12.46 -0.19 -13.94
C GLU A 147 -12.38 0.96 -14.96
N GLU A 148 -12.72 0.66 -16.22
CA GLU A 148 -12.63 1.62 -17.33
C GLU A 148 -13.71 2.70 -17.23
N CYS A 149 -13.30 3.97 -17.20
CA CYS A 149 -14.20 5.11 -17.02
C CYS A 149 -14.19 6.08 -18.22
N CYS A 150 -13.06 6.23 -18.90
CA CYS A 150 -12.89 7.23 -19.95
C CYS A 150 -13.65 6.90 -21.24
N ASN A 151 -13.63 5.64 -21.68
CA ASN A 151 -14.21 5.23 -22.98
C ASN A 151 -15.62 4.64 -22.83
N ARG A 152 -16.32 4.93 -21.74
CA ARG A 152 -17.67 4.43 -21.46
C ARG A 152 -18.68 5.58 -21.51
N PRO A 153 -19.84 5.41 -22.15
CA PRO A 153 -20.89 6.41 -22.08
C PRO A 153 -21.44 6.50 -20.64
N PRO A 154 -21.97 7.66 -20.21
CA PRO A 154 -22.32 7.89 -18.80
C PRO A 154 -23.23 6.83 -18.16
N HIS A 155 -24.18 6.26 -18.92
CA HIS A 155 -25.10 5.23 -18.43
C HIS A 155 -24.48 3.83 -18.29
N LEU A 156 -23.30 3.60 -18.86
CA LEU A 156 -22.51 2.36 -18.71
C LEU A 156 -21.32 2.53 -17.77
N LYS A 157 -21.03 3.75 -17.31
CA LYS A 157 -19.95 3.97 -16.35
C LYS A 157 -20.31 3.32 -15.02
N HIS A 158 -19.34 2.67 -14.41
CA HIS A 158 -19.49 2.20 -13.05
C HIS A 158 -19.78 3.40 -12.12
N PRO A 159 -20.65 3.28 -11.09
CA PRO A 159 -21.05 4.40 -10.22
C PRO A 159 -19.90 5.07 -9.44
N TYR A 160 -18.73 4.42 -9.43
CA TYR A 160 -17.52 4.91 -8.76
C TYR A 160 -16.53 5.57 -9.72
N CYS A 161 -16.85 5.73 -11.01
CA CYS A 161 -16.02 6.49 -11.94
C CYS A 161 -15.88 7.94 -11.48
N ASN A 162 -14.64 8.44 -11.52
CA ASN A 162 -14.29 9.81 -11.20
C ASN A 162 -13.00 10.19 -11.95
N GLU A 163 -13.06 10.00 -13.27
CA GLU A 163 -11.94 10.18 -14.21
C GLU A 163 -11.21 11.52 -14.04
N ILE A 164 -9.95 11.55 -14.47
CA ILE A 164 -9.11 12.76 -14.47
C ILE A 164 -9.10 13.35 -15.88
N PRO A 165 -9.70 14.53 -16.11
CA PRO A 165 -9.66 15.18 -17.41
C PRO A 165 -8.23 15.64 -17.74
N VAL A 166 -7.81 15.38 -18.99
CA VAL A 166 -6.53 15.82 -19.52
C VAL A 166 -6.76 17.02 -20.45
N PRO A 167 -6.11 18.17 -20.20
CA PRO A 167 -6.24 19.35 -21.05
C PRO A 167 -5.81 19.10 -22.50
N ASP A 168 -6.41 19.85 -23.44
CA ASP A 168 -6.06 19.74 -24.87
C ASP A 168 -4.62 20.14 -25.17
N ASP A 169 -4.08 21.08 -24.39
CA ASP A 169 -2.73 21.63 -24.49
C ASP A 169 -1.68 20.81 -23.71
N ASP A 170 -2.01 19.61 -23.23
CA ASP A 170 -1.07 18.78 -22.46
C ASP A 170 0.19 18.44 -23.27
N TYR A 171 1.37 18.78 -22.74
CA TYR A 171 2.65 18.64 -23.44
C TYR A 171 3.00 17.19 -23.83
N PHE A 172 2.43 16.20 -23.13
CA PHE A 172 2.70 14.78 -23.34
C PHE A 172 1.50 14.06 -23.94
N TYR A 173 0.36 14.09 -23.27
CA TYR A 173 -0.82 13.30 -23.64
C TYR A 173 -1.49 13.77 -24.94
N SER A 174 -1.37 15.05 -25.31
CA SER A 174 -1.88 15.56 -26.60
C SER A 174 -1.26 14.84 -27.81
N LYS A 175 0.01 14.43 -27.70
CA LYS A 175 0.75 13.68 -28.74
C LYS A 175 0.16 12.29 -29.02
N PHE A 176 -0.66 11.79 -28.11
CA PHE A 176 -1.32 10.48 -28.19
C PHE A 176 -2.85 10.60 -28.24
N ASN A 177 -3.40 11.81 -28.37
CA ASN A 177 -4.83 12.10 -28.34
C ASN A 177 -5.54 11.58 -27.06
N VAL A 178 -4.85 11.60 -25.92
CA VAL A 178 -5.42 11.20 -24.63
C VAL A 178 -6.06 12.42 -23.97
N LYS A 179 -7.36 12.33 -23.68
CA LYS A 179 -8.16 13.41 -23.06
C LYS A 179 -8.64 13.08 -21.65
N CYS A 180 -8.38 11.87 -21.18
CA CYS A 180 -8.91 11.34 -19.93
C CYS A 180 -7.99 10.24 -19.41
N ILE A 181 -7.79 10.22 -18.09
CA ILE A 181 -7.12 9.13 -17.37
C ILE A 181 -8.15 8.43 -16.50
N ASP A 182 -8.22 7.10 -16.61
CA ASP A 182 -9.14 6.27 -15.83
C ASP A 182 -8.87 6.41 -14.34
N PHE A 183 -9.93 6.70 -13.57
CA PHE A 183 -9.85 6.79 -12.12
C PHE A 183 -11.17 6.34 -11.51
N VAL A 184 -11.07 5.50 -10.48
CA VAL A 184 -12.20 5.07 -9.67
C VAL A 184 -12.03 5.41 -8.21
N ARG A 185 -13.16 5.76 -7.60
CA ARG A 185 -13.30 6.04 -6.18
C ARG A 185 -13.12 4.78 -5.33
N ALA A 186 -12.53 4.92 -4.16
CA ALA A 186 -12.35 3.81 -3.22
C ALA A 186 -13.70 3.40 -2.63
N PHE A 187 -13.89 2.11 -2.35
CA PHE A 187 -15.14 1.63 -1.75
C PHE A 187 -15.37 2.26 -0.36
N PRO A 188 -16.61 2.64 -0.01
CA PRO A 188 -16.91 3.13 1.32
C PRO A 188 -16.80 1.98 2.34
N SER A 189 -16.37 2.33 3.54
CA SER A 189 -16.36 1.46 4.71
C SER A 189 -17.65 1.62 5.51
N VAL A 190 -17.94 0.58 6.28
CA VAL A 190 -18.89 0.63 7.38
C VAL A 190 -18.09 0.83 8.67
N ARG A 191 -18.51 1.77 9.53
CA ARG A 191 -17.83 2.03 10.80
C ARG A 191 -18.06 0.88 11.79
N PRO A 192 -17.14 0.62 12.75
CA PRO A 192 -17.38 -0.35 13.82
C PRO A 192 -18.72 -0.12 14.52
N GLY A 193 -19.44 -1.19 14.82
CA GLY A 193 -20.82 -1.14 15.32
C GLY A 193 -21.83 -0.61 14.31
N CYS A 194 -21.48 -0.50 13.02
CA CYS A 194 -22.31 0.08 11.96
C CYS A 194 -22.84 1.48 12.29
N ARG A 195 -21.97 2.30 12.88
CA ARG A 195 -22.26 3.70 13.17
C ARG A 195 -22.36 4.53 11.88
N LEU A 196 -23.16 5.59 11.95
CA LEU A 196 -23.41 6.48 10.82
C LEU A 196 -22.30 7.54 10.70
N GLY A 197 -22.34 8.30 9.61
CA GLY A 197 -21.36 9.35 9.29
C GLY A 197 -21.13 9.53 7.80
N SER A 198 -20.22 10.44 7.45
CA SER A 198 -19.75 10.64 6.08
C SER A 198 -18.91 9.47 5.55
N ARG A 199 -18.63 9.51 4.25
CA ARG A 199 -17.83 8.52 3.54
C ARG A 199 -16.42 8.43 4.12
N VAL A 200 -16.00 7.20 4.37
CA VAL A 200 -14.62 6.87 4.73
C VAL A 200 -14.26 5.55 4.04
N PRO A 201 -13.15 5.46 3.29
CA PRO A 201 -12.71 4.19 2.73
C PRO A 201 -12.22 3.23 3.81
N PHE A 202 -12.16 1.93 3.52
CA PHE A 202 -11.56 0.94 4.41
C PHE A 202 -10.17 0.55 3.95
N ASN A 203 -9.36 0.15 4.93
CA ASN A 203 -8.10 -0.51 4.70
C ASN A 203 -8.35 -2.01 4.50
N THR A 204 -7.88 -2.60 3.41
CA THR A 204 -7.92 -4.05 3.19
C THR A 204 -6.73 -4.75 3.86
N LEU A 205 -5.81 -4.00 4.46
CA LEU A 205 -4.70 -4.53 5.26
C LEU A 205 -4.90 -4.26 6.76
N THR A 206 -4.07 -4.87 7.59
CA THR A 206 -3.98 -4.54 9.02
C THR A 206 -3.31 -3.17 9.19
N GLY A 207 -3.65 -2.43 10.25
CA GLY A 207 -3.06 -1.11 10.53
C GLY A 207 -1.76 -1.16 11.33
N VAL A 208 -1.32 -2.36 11.72
CA VAL A 208 -0.11 -2.60 12.51
C VAL A 208 0.97 -3.19 11.62
N ILE A 209 2.24 -2.97 11.98
CA ILE A 209 3.37 -3.63 11.31
C ILE A 209 3.39 -5.09 11.75
N ASP A 210 2.95 -6.00 10.88
CA ASP A 210 2.82 -7.43 11.17
C ASP A 210 3.24 -8.34 10.00
N ALA A 211 3.99 -7.78 9.04
CA ALA A 211 4.58 -8.50 7.93
C ALA A 211 3.52 -9.18 7.05
N ASN A 212 2.35 -8.56 6.87
CA ASN A 212 1.31 -9.06 5.97
C ASN A 212 1.77 -9.10 4.50
N THR A 213 2.78 -8.31 4.14
CA THR A 213 3.56 -8.45 2.88
C THR A 213 4.10 -9.86 2.65
N VAL A 214 4.43 -10.58 3.72
CA VAL A 214 4.95 -11.95 3.71
C VAL A 214 3.86 -12.96 4.02
N TYR A 215 3.01 -12.68 5.01
CA TYR A 215 2.12 -13.67 5.63
C TYR A 215 0.63 -13.53 5.28
N SER A 216 0.24 -12.50 4.53
CA SER A 216 -1.15 -12.14 4.24
C SER A 216 -1.97 -11.71 5.45
N VAL A 217 -3.17 -11.18 5.17
CA VAL A 217 -4.17 -10.76 6.15
C VAL A 217 -5.30 -11.78 6.33
N THR A 218 -5.22 -12.90 5.63
CA THR A 218 -6.20 -13.99 5.76
C THR A 218 -5.48 -15.30 6.05
N GLU A 219 -6.06 -16.10 6.95
CA GLU A 219 -5.50 -17.39 7.33
C GLU A 219 -5.46 -18.37 6.15
N ASP A 220 -6.51 -18.39 5.33
CA ASP A 220 -6.58 -19.28 4.16
C ASP A 220 -5.45 -19.02 3.16
N TYR A 221 -5.16 -17.75 2.88
CA TYR A 221 -4.07 -17.39 1.97
C TYR A 221 -2.70 -17.63 2.60
N ALA A 222 -2.55 -17.36 3.91
CA ALA A 222 -1.34 -17.69 4.66
C ALA A 222 -1.02 -19.19 4.59
N ARG A 223 -2.04 -20.06 4.72
CA ARG A 223 -1.88 -21.51 4.56
C ARG A 223 -1.50 -21.89 3.12
N HIS A 224 -2.07 -21.25 2.10
CA HIS A 224 -1.69 -21.47 0.70
C HIS A 224 -0.21 -21.15 0.41
N LEU A 225 0.33 -20.14 1.09
CA LEU A 225 1.74 -19.74 1.00
C LEU A 225 2.70 -20.68 1.75
N ARG A 226 2.21 -21.58 2.60
CA ARG A 226 3.01 -22.51 3.41
C ARG A 226 3.19 -23.86 2.72
N THR A 227 4.30 -24.53 3.03
CA THR A 227 4.53 -25.92 2.61
C THR A 227 3.67 -26.90 3.40
N GLY A 228 3.23 -26.51 4.61
CA GLY A 228 2.61 -27.38 5.60
C GLY A 228 3.58 -28.35 6.27
N TYR A 229 4.89 -28.13 6.08
CA TYR A 229 5.94 -28.94 6.70
C TYR A 229 7.16 -28.09 7.11
N GLY A 230 7.65 -28.31 8.34
CA GLY A 230 8.84 -27.66 8.89
C GLY A 230 8.67 -26.16 9.18
N GLY A 231 7.43 -25.68 9.23
CA GLY A 231 7.07 -24.28 9.40
C GLY A 231 7.49 -23.39 8.23
N LEU A 232 7.66 -23.96 7.03
CA LEU A 232 8.24 -23.23 5.89
C LEU A 232 7.18 -22.56 5.01
N LEU A 233 7.57 -21.43 4.42
CA LEU A 233 6.91 -20.86 3.25
C LEU A 233 7.32 -21.62 1.99
N ARG A 234 6.37 -21.77 1.06
CA ARG A 234 6.64 -22.27 -0.29
C ARG A 234 7.58 -21.30 -0.98
N MET A 235 8.50 -21.85 -1.76
CA MET A 235 9.44 -21.11 -2.59
C MET A 235 9.59 -21.82 -3.94
N ASN A 236 10.11 -21.11 -4.93
CA ASN A 236 10.40 -21.64 -6.26
C ASN A 236 11.93 -21.84 -6.43
N PRO A 237 12.42 -23.09 -6.43
CA PRO A 237 13.85 -23.40 -6.57
C PRO A 237 14.32 -23.30 -8.03
N ALA A 238 13.97 -22.22 -8.72
CA ALA A 238 14.22 -22.01 -10.16
C ALA A 238 15.69 -22.09 -10.58
N PHE A 239 16.61 -21.93 -9.63
CA PHE A 239 18.05 -21.87 -9.87
C PHE A 239 18.85 -22.85 -8.99
N ILE A 240 18.21 -23.91 -8.51
CA ILE A 240 18.86 -24.90 -7.65
C ILE A 240 20.08 -25.55 -8.32
N ASP A 241 20.00 -25.80 -9.63
CA ASP A 241 21.10 -26.37 -10.44
C ASP A 241 22.32 -25.44 -10.53
N HIS A 242 22.13 -24.15 -10.25
CA HIS A 242 23.20 -23.15 -10.18
C HIS A 242 23.67 -22.88 -8.73
N GLY A 243 23.15 -23.60 -7.74
CA GLY A 243 23.44 -23.37 -6.33
C GLY A 243 22.94 -22.02 -5.80
N LEU A 244 21.97 -21.40 -6.48
CA LEU A 244 21.39 -20.11 -6.09
C LEU A 244 20.13 -20.29 -5.24
N LYS A 245 19.78 -19.26 -4.49
CA LYS A 245 18.62 -19.25 -3.58
C LYS A 245 17.29 -19.14 -4.35
N ASP A 246 16.24 -19.70 -3.76
CA ASP A 246 14.91 -19.77 -4.33
C ASP A 246 14.25 -18.40 -4.58
N LEU A 247 13.39 -18.30 -5.59
CA LEU A 247 12.48 -17.17 -5.79
C LEU A 247 11.17 -17.39 -5.03
N LEU A 248 10.28 -16.38 -5.04
CA LEU A 248 8.92 -16.55 -4.55
C LEU A 248 8.16 -17.59 -5.39
N PRO A 249 7.09 -18.22 -4.83
CA PRO A 249 6.20 -19.09 -5.57
C PRO A 249 5.63 -18.43 -6.82
N LEU A 250 5.26 -19.27 -7.79
CA LEU A 250 4.54 -18.85 -8.98
C LEU A 250 3.06 -18.64 -8.64
N ARG A 251 2.47 -17.53 -9.09
CA ARG A 251 1.02 -17.31 -9.02
C ARG A 251 0.33 -18.17 -10.07
N LEU A 252 -0.20 -19.32 -9.66
CA LEU A 252 -0.86 -20.28 -10.56
C LEU A 252 -2.36 -20.02 -10.73
N LYS A 253 -3.00 -19.43 -9.71
CA LYS A 253 -4.40 -19.00 -9.76
C LYS A 253 -4.45 -17.55 -10.21
N ASP A 254 -5.26 -17.25 -11.22
CA ASP A 254 -5.31 -15.93 -11.86
C ASP A 254 -3.88 -15.45 -12.22
N PRO A 255 -3.16 -16.18 -13.08
CA PRO A 255 -1.72 -16.02 -13.29
C PRO A 255 -1.33 -14.69 -13.95
N ASP A 256 -2.31 -13.98 -14.51
CA ASP A 256 -2.13 -12.68 -15.13
C ASP A 256 -2.46 -11.53 -14.16
N GLU A 257 -2.90 -11.80 -12.92
CA GLU A 257 -3.20 -10.77 -11.93
C GLU A 257 -1.92 -10.28 -11.21
N GLY A 258 -1.80 -8.96 -11.07
CA GLY A 258 -0.67 -8.24 -10.48
C GLY A 258 0.49 -7.94 -11.44
N CYS A 259 0.58 -8.58 -12.62
CA CYS A 259 1.69 -8.36 -13.55
C CYS A 259 1.32 -8.61 -15.03
N THR A 260 2.14 -8.13 -15.97
CA THR A 260 1.90 -8.29 -17.42
C THR A 260 2.81 -9.36 -18.02
N ARG A 261 2.29 -10.59 -18.15
CA ARG A 261 3.03 -11.74 -18.67
C ARG A 261 3.49 -11.57 -20.11
N VAL A 262 4.79 -11.77 -20.32
CA VAL A 262 5.42 -11.70 -21.65
C VAL A 262 5.33 -13.03 -22.41
N ASN A 263 5.21 -14.15 -21.69
CA ASN A 263 5.03 -15.48 -22.26
C ASN A 263 4.32 -16.42 -21.26
N ARG A 264 3.97 -17.62 -21.73
CA ARG A 264 3.25 -18.61 -20.91
C ARG A 264 4.09 -19.23 -19.78
N SER A 265 5.41 -19.14 -19.84
CA SER A 265 6.32 -19.81 -18.91
C SER A 265 6.78 -18.94 -17.74
N GLN A 266 6.62 -17.62 -17.84
CA GLN A 266 6.97 -16.66 -16.80
C GLN A 266 5.71 -16.16 -16.11
N TYR A 267 5.55 -16.52 -14.84
CA TYR A 267 4.39 -16.17 -14.02
C TYR A 267 4.67 -14.93 -13.17
N CYS A 268 3.62 -14.29 -12.69
CA CYS A 268 3.75 -13.35 -11.57
C CYS A 268 4.21 -14.12 -10.31
N PHE A 269 4.88 -13.44 -9.40
CA PHE A 269 5.16 -13.98 -8.07
C PHE A 269 3.92 -13.96 -7.19
N ASP A 270 3.86 -14.92 -6.27
CA ASP A 270 2.84 -15.03 -5.24
C ASP A 270 3.45 -14.74 -3.86
N ALA A 271 2.76 -13.95 -3.05
CA ALA A 271 3.21 -13.50 -1.74
C ALA A 271 2.02 -13.08 -0.86
N GLY A 272 2.28 -12.64 0.37
CA GLY A 272 1.24 -12.23 1.32
C GLY A 272 0.37 -11.06 0.84
N GLU A 273 0.88 -10.22 -0.06
CA GLU A 273 0.20 -9.01 -0.54
C GLU A 273 0.16 -8.96 -2.08
N VAL A 274 -0.95 -8.43 -2.62
CA VAL A 274 -1.33 -8.54 -4.04
C VAL A 274 -0.49 -7.69 -4.99
N ARG A 275 0.17 -6.63 -4.50
CA ARG A 275 1.03 -5.72 -5.26
C ARG A 275 2.50 -6.15 -5.25
N VAL A 276 2.85 -7.37 -4.82
CA VAL A 276 4.23 -7.90 -4.85
C VAL A 276 4.93 -7.74 -6.21
N ASN A 277 4.18 -7.75 -7.30
CA ASN A 277 4.71 -7.60 -8.66
C ASN A 277 4.63 -6.17 -9.22
N GLU A 278 4.13 -5.19 -8.45
CA GLU A 278 3.94 -3.81 -8.90
C GLU A 278 5.24 -3.23 -9.46
N GLN A 279 6.35 -3.47 -8.77
CA GLN A 279 7.68 -3.14 -9.23
C GLN A 279 8.67 -4.28 -8.90
N LEU A 280 9.65 -4.49 -9.77
CA LEU A 280 10.67 -5.52 -9.63
C LEU A 280 11.48 -5.39 -8.34
N VAL A 281 11.87 -4.17 -7.94
CA VAL A 281 12.63 -3.99 -6.69
C VAL A 281 11.78 -4.28 -5.45
N LEU A 282 10.48 -4.01 -5.48
CA LEU A 282 9.56 -4.44 -4.43
C LEU A 282 9.53 -5.97 -4.32
N ALA A 283 9.41 -6.68 -5.46
CA ALA A 283 9.46 -8.14 -5.47
C ALA A 283 10.75 -8.69 -4.84
N THR A 284 11.91 -8.01 -5.01
CA THR A 284 13.15 -8.41 -4.32
C THR A 284 13.04 -8.33 -2.81
N MET A 285 12.35 -7.33 -2.24
CA MET A 285 12.12 -7.22 -0.81
C MET A 285 11.25 -8.38 -0.29
N HIS A 286 10.15 -8.70 -0.98
CA HIS A 286 9.34 -9.86 -0.63
C HIS A 286 10.14 -11.18 -0.67
N ILE A 287 11.03 -11.35 -1.66
CA ILE A 287 11.90 -12.53 -1.74
C ILE A 287 12.86 -12.61 -0.54
N ILE A 288 13.49 -11.50 -0.15
CA ILE A 288 14.42 -11.47 0.98
C ILE A 288 13.71 -11.90 2.27
N TRP A 289 12.54 -11.33 2.56
CA TRP A 289 11.81 -11.62 3.79
C TRP A 289 11.20 -13.03 3.83
N ALA A 290 10.74 -13.56 2.70
CA ALA A 290 10.30 -14.96 2.61
C ALA A 290 11.48 -15.95 2.82
N ARG A 291 12.67 -15.62 2.27
CA ARG A 291 13.90 -16.40 2.51
C ARG A 291 14.32 -16.33 3.98
N GLU A 292 14.18 -15.17 4.61
CA GLU A 292 14.54 -14.99 6.03
C GLU A 292 13.64 -15.81 6.95
N HIS A 293 12.33 -15.81 6.70
CA HIS A 293 11.40 -16.73 7.38
C HIS A 293 11.88 -18.19 7.30
N ASN A 294 12.18 -18.67 6.09
CA ASN A 294 12.64 -20.05 5.89
C ASN A 294 14.01 -20.33 6.53
N ARG A 295 14.89 -19.32 6.65
CA ARG A 295 16.16 -19.44 7.38
C ARG A 295 15.90 -19.66 8.87
N ILE A 296 15.05 -18.83 9.48
CA ILE A 296 14.70 -18.90 10.90
C ILE A 296 13.96 -20.21 11.22
N ALA A 297 12.96 -20.57 10.42
CA ALA A 297 12.18 -21.79 10.60
C ALA A 297 13.06 -23.06 10.57
N LYS A 298 14.05 -23.13 9.66
CA LYS A 298 15.03 -24.24 9.62
C LYS A 298 15.87 -24.32 10.89
N GLU A 299 16.33 -23.19 11.42
CA GLU A 299 17.09 -23.17 12.67
C GLU A 299 16.21 -23.56 13.87
N PHE A 300 14.95 -23.12 13.93
CA PHE A 300 14.01 -23.53 14.97
C PHE A 300 13.69 -25.03 14.90
N GLY A 301 13.49 -25.59 13.71
CA GLY A 301 13.33 -27.05 13.57
C GLY A 301 14.55 -27.84 14.03
N ARG A 302 15.77 -27.28 13.88
CA ARG A 302 17.01 -27.91 14.36
C ARG A 302 17.19 -27.81 15.87
N ILE A 303 16.92 -26.64 16.46
CA ILE A 303 17.11 -26.38 17.89
C ILE A 303 15.97 -26.97 18.72
N ASN A 304 14.75 -26.98 18.18
CA ASN A 304 13.55 -27.52 18.82
C ASN A 304 12.92 -28.63 17.97
N PRO A 305 13.52 -29.84 17.87
CA PRO A 305 12.96 -30.93 17.07
C PRO A 305 11.58 -31.43 17.52
N HIS A 306 11.13 -31.02 18.71
CA HIS A 306 9.84 -31.36 19.29
C HIS A 306 8.71 -30.39 18.90
N TRP A 307 9.02 -29.27 18.24
CA TRP A 307 8.01 -28.33 17.75
C TRP A 307 7.34 -28.89 16.49
N ASP A 308 6.02 -28.72 16.40
CA ASP A 308 5.26 -29.03 15.20
C ASP A 308 5.39 -27.91 14.14
N ASP A 309 4.85 -28.16 12.95
CA ASP A 309 4.86 -27.21 11.82
C ASP A 309 4.31 -25.83 12.20
N GLU A 310 3.20 -25.81 12.94
CA GLU A 310 2.53 -24.56 13.33
C GLU A 310 3.36 -23.75 14.32
N THR A 311 3.95 -24.41 15.34
CA THR A 311 4.79 -23.73 16.32
C THR A 311 6.03 -23.15 15.66
N VAL A 312 6.71 -23.90 14.78
CA VAL A 312 7.88 -23.39 14.03
C VAL A 312 7.49 -22.20 13.16
N PHE A 313 6.39 -22.30 12.41
CA PHE A 313 5.92 -21.22 11.54
C PHE A 313 5.60 -19.94 12.33
N GLN A 314 4.83 -20.03 13.41
CA GLN A 314 4.41 -18.86 14.17
C GLN A 314 5.57 -18.19 14.91
N GLU A 315 6.53 -18.95 15.44
CA GLU A 315 7.72 -18.37 16.04
C GLU A 315 8.63 -17.72 14.99
N ALA A 316 8.83 -18.35 13.83
CA ALA A 316 9.59 -17.73 12.73
C ALA A 316 8.91 -16.44 12.25
N ARG A 317 7.58 -16.47 12.06
CA ARG A 317 6.77 -15.28 11.76
C ARG A 317 6.96 -14.18 12.79
N ARG A 318 6.92 -14.50 14.08
CA ARG A 318 7.07 -13.55 15.17
C ARG A 318 8.45 -12.87 15.18
N ILE A 319 9.52 -13.60 14.87
CA ILE A 319 10.87 -13.03 14.75
C ILE A 319 10.97 -12.10 13.54
N VAL A 320 10.50 -12.52 12.36
CA VAL A 320 10.53 -11.68 11.15
C VAL A 320 9.74 -10.38 11.35
N ILE A 321 8.58 -10.44 12.01
CA ILE A 321 7.83 -9.22 12.38
C ILE A 321 8.67 -8.30 13.26
N ALA A 322 9.37 -8.85 14.26
CA ALA A 322 10.22 -8.06 15.14
C ALA A 322 11.42 -7.45 14.40
N GLU A 323 12.04 -8.17 13.46
CA GLU A 323 13.12 -7.66 12.61
C GLU A 323 12.64 -6.47 11.74
N ILE A 324 11.49 -6.62 11.08
CA ILE A 324 10.88 -5.55 10.26
C ILE A 324 10.55 -4.32 11.11
N GLN A 325 9.93 -4.52 12.29
CA GLN A 325 9.64 -3.44 13.23
C GLN A 325 10.93 -2.76 13.70
N HIS A 326 11.96 -3.53 14.05
CA HIS A 326 13.24 -2.99 14.49
C HIS A 326 13.89 -2.13 13.40
N ILE A 327 14.03 -2.64 12.17
CA ILE A 327 14.60 -1.88 11.05
C ILE A 327 13.79 -0.62 10.75
N THR A 328 12.46 -0.71 10.84
CA THR A 328 11.57 0.44 10.59
C THR A 328 11.87 1.58 11.56
N TYR A 329 11.93 1.30 12.87
CA TYR A 329 12.15 2.35 13.88
C TYR A 329 13.62 2.73 14.07
N ASN A 330 14.56 1.81 13.83
CA ASN A 330 15.99 2.02 14.05
C ASN A 330 16.70 2.67 12.86
N GLU A 331 16.28 2.35 11.63
CA GLU A 331 17.04 2.72 10.41
C GLU A 331 16.19 3.54 9.46
N PHE A 332 14.98 3.07 9.12
CA PHE A 332 14.13 3.72 8.13
C PHE A 332 13.59 5.08 8.61
N LEU A 333 12.87 5.11 9.73
CA LEU A 333 12.25 6.33 10.25
C LEU A 333 13.27 7.43 10.60
N PRO A 334 14.42 7.14 11.25
CA PRO A 334 15.44 8.17 11.49
C PRO A 334 16.03 8.76 10.21
N THR A 335 16.20 7.94 9.16
CA THR A 335 16.69 8.42 7.86
C THR A 335 15.67 9.34 7.18
N LEU A 336 14.37 9.00 7.27
CA LEU A 336 13.31 9.77 6.63
C LEU A 336 12.92 11.03 7.42
N LEU A 337 12.78 10.93 8.74
CA LEU A 337 12.23 11.99 9.59
C LEU A 337 13.32 12.85 10.25
N GLY A 338 14.54 12.34 10.32
CA GLY A 338 15.64 12.96 11.06
C GLY A 338 15.54 12.79 12.57
N LYS A 339 16.70 12.89 13.23
CA LYS A 339 16.83 12.63 14.68
C LYS A 339 15.94 13.52 15.55
N GLY A 340 15.78 14.80 15.22
CA GLY A 340 14.97 15.73 16.02
C GLY A 340 13.49 15.37 16.06
N VAL A 341 12.93 14.87 14.96
CA VAL A 341 11.53 14.39 14.92
C VAL A 341 11.39 13.10 15.71
N MET A 342 12.35 12.17 15.56
CA MET A 342 12.36 10.92 16.32
C MET A 342 12.39 11.17 17.84
N GLU A 343 13.21 12.12 18.30
CA GLU A 343 13.26 12.51 19.73
C GLU A 343 11.96 13.17 20.19
N LYS A 344 11.44 14.13 19.41
CA LYS A 344 10.21 14.87 19.74
C LYS A 344 9.01 13.96 19.99
N PHE A 345 8.90 12.87 19.22
CA PHE A 345 7.79 11.93 19.30
C PHE A 345 8.14 10.65 20.10
N GLY A 346 9.31 10.59 20.74
CA GLY A 346 9.71 9.44 21.56
C GLY A 346 9.86 8.13 20.78
N LEU A 347 10.26 8.20 19.51
CA LEU A 347 10.34 7.06 18.58
C LEU A 347 11.71 6.37 18.58
N LEU A 348 12.68 6.88 19.34
CA LEU A 348 13.99 6.27 19.47
C LEU A 348 13.91 4.95 20.26
N LEU A 349 14.57 3.92 19.75
CA LEU A 349 14.63 2.63 20.43
C LEU A 349 15.47 2.69 21.71
N GLN A 350 15.07 1.89 22.70
CA GLN A 350 15.90 1.62 23.87
C GLN A 350 17.13 0.82 23.44
N LYS A 351 18.29 1.13 24.03
CA LYS A 351 19.55 0.41 23.74
C LYS A 351 19.57 -1.00 24.32
N GLU A 352 18.86 -1.21 25.43
CA GLU A 352 18.81 -2.46 26.19
C GLU A 352 17.41 -2.63 26.77
N GLY A 353 17.02 -3.88 27.05
CA GLY A 353 15.74 -4.21 27.68
C GLY A 353 14.56 -4.29 26.70
N TYR A 354 13.34 -4.27 27.27
CA TYR A 354 12.09 -4.32 26.53
C TYR A 354 11.36 -2.98 26.65
N TRP A 355 10.75 -2.55 25.55
CA TRP A 355 9.78 -1.47 25.60
C TRP A 355 8.42 -2.01 26.10
N ASP A 356 7.91 -1.44 27.19
CA ASP A 356 6.69 -1.83 27.88
C ASP A 356 5.57 -0.79 27.78
N GLY A 357 5.72 0.19 26.88
CA GLY A 357 4.82 1.34 26.73
C GLY A 357 3.52 1.09 25.96
N TYR A 358 3.00 -0.14 25.89
CA TYR A 358 1.73 -0.41 25.21
C TYR A 358 0.57 0.33 25.89
N ASP A 359 -0.09 1.23 25.16
CA ASP A 359 -1.28 1.95 25.62
C ASP A 359 -2.54 1.42 24.92
N PRO A 360 -3.50 0.81 25.65
CA PRO A 360 -4.74 0.28 25.06
C PRO A 360 -5.72 1.37 24.59
N ASN A 361 -5.42 2.66 24.79
CA ASN A 361 -6.24 3.77 24.32
C ASN A 361 -5.72 4.37 23.00
N VAL A 362 -4.56 3.93 22.51
CA VAL A 362 -4.03 4.34 21.20
C VAL A 362 -4.69 3.52 20.11
N ASN A 363 -5.26 4.21 19.13
CA ASN A 363 -5.87 3.58 17.95
C ASN A 363 -4.81 3.42 16.83
N PRO A 364 -4.42 2.18 16.48
CA PRO A 364 -3.43 1.90 15.44
C PRO A 364 -4.02 1.90 14.03
N ASN A 365 -5.29 2.25 13.82
CA ASN A 365 -5.83 2.41 12.48
C ASN A 365 -5.04 3.48 11.70
N ILE A 366 -4.65 3.13 10.48
CA ILE A 366 -4.00 4.06 9.58
C ILE A 366 -4.89 5.27 9.30
N LEU A 367 -4.27 6.45 9.27
CA LEU A 367 -4.92 7.70 8.94
C LEU A 367 -5.17 7.82 7.43
N SER A 368 -6.32 8.40 7.07
CA SER A 368 -6.69 8.71 5.68
C SER A 368 -5.64 9.61 5.03
N GLU A 369 -5.16 10.60 5.78
CA GLU A 369 -4.12 11.55 5.40
C GLU A 369 -2.79 10.86 5.15
N PHE A 370 -2.47 9.84 5.94
CA PHE A 370 -1.23 9.09 5.82
C PHE A 370 -1.23 8.22 4.55
N SER A 371 -2.31 7.46 4.31
CA SER A 371 -2.41 6.56 3.13
C SER A 371 -2.65 7.30 1.81
N ALA A 372 -3.47 8.36 1.81
CA ALA A 372 -3.81 9.08 0.57
C ALA A 372 -2.87 10.24 0.25
N ALA A 373 -2.03 10.69 1.19
CA ALA A 373 -1.10 11.80 0.96
C ALA A 373 0.29 11.59 1.58
N ALA A 374 0.45 11.56 2.91
CA ALA A 374 1.75 11.76 3.56
C ALA A 374 2.80 10.69 3.20
N LEU A 375 2.45 9.40 3.23
CA LEU A 375 3.41 8.33 2.92
C LEU A 375 3.69 8.21 1.40
N ARG A 376 2.96 8.96 0.56
CA ARG A 376 3.22 9.05 -0.88
C ARG A 376 4.42 9.92 -1.23
N ILE A 377 5.07 10.53 -0.23
CA ILE A 377 6.37 11.19 -0.39
C ILE A 377 7.40 10.26 -1.02
N GLY A 378 7.26 8.94 -0.84
CA GLY A 378 8.09 7.93 -1.49
C GLY A 378 8.16 8.04 -3.02
N HIS A 379 7.15 8.63 -3.66
CA HIS A 379 7.10 8.78 -5.11
C HIS A 379 8.08 9.84 -5.65
N THR A 380 8.52 10.81 -4.84
CA THR A 380 9.51 11.82 -5.27
C THR A 380 10.91 11.21 -5.32
N PHE A 381 11.17 10.18 -4.51
CA PHE A 381 12.47 9.49 -4.47
C PHE A 381 12.74 8.57 -5.68
N LEU A 382 11.75 8.36 -6.54
CA LEU A 382 11.83 7.38 -7.63
C LEU A 382 12.79 7.84 -8.74
N PRO A 383 13.82 7.05 -9.07
CA PRO A 383 14.73 7.38 -10.16
C PRO A 383 14.11 7.04 -11.53
N THR A 384 14.61 7.68 -12.58
CA THR A 384 14.23 7.39 -13.97
C THR A 384 14.64 5.98 -14.43
N SER A 385 15.69 5.41 -13.84
CA SER A 385 16.14 4.06 -14.11
C SER A 385 16.59 3.36 -12.84
N ILE A 386 16.52 2.03 -12.82
CA ILE A 386 17.05 1.19 -11.75
C ILE A 386 18.34 0.56 -12.24
N GLU A 387 19.37 0.66 -11.43
CA GLU A 387 20.71 0.17 -11.73
C GLU A 387 20.92 -1.27 -11.23
N ARG A 388 21.80 -1.98 -11.93
CA ARG A 388 22.32 -3.30 -11.56
C ARG A 388 23.80 -3.19 -11.33
N TRP A 389 24.25 -3.75 -10.20
CA TRP A 389 25.63 -3.65 -9.75
C TRP A 389 26.21 -5.02 -9.45
N SER A 390 27.49 -5.20 -9.68
CA SER A 390 28.17 -6.46 -9.34
C SER A 390 28.46 -6.56 -7.85
N LYS A 391 28.78 -7.77 -7.37
CA LYS A 391 29.27 -8.02 -6.01
C LYS A 391 30.53 -7.21 -5.66
N ALA A 392 31.27 -6.75 -6.66
CA ALA A 392 32.44 -5.88 -6.50
C ALA A 392 32.10 -4.38 -6.55
N HIS A 393 30.82 -4.01 -6.39
CA HIS A 393 30.33 -2.62 -6.47
C HIS A 393 30.74 -1.92 -7.77
N LYS A 394 30.61 -2.63 -8.90
CA LYS A 394 30.77 -2.04 -10.24
C LYS A 394 29.44 -2.01 -10.96
N PHE A 395 29.10 -0.87 -11.56
CA PHE A 395 27.95 -0.72 -12.45
C PHE A 395 27.98 -1.76 -13.56
N ILE A 396 26.85 -2.43 -13.79
CA ILE A 396 26.67 -3.41 -14.86
C ILE A 396 25.79 -2.83 -15.97
N ALA A 397 24.60 -2.38 -15.59
CA ALA A 397 23.59 -1.87 -16.52
C ALA A 397 22.49 -1.13 -15.75
N SER A 398 21.68 -0.35 -16.45
CA SER A 398 20.45 0.24 -15.91
C SER A 398 19.26 -0.10 -16.81
N LYS A 399 18.06 -0.09 -16.23
CA LYS A 399 16.81 -0.26 -16.98
C LYS A 399 15.79 0.78 -16.54
N LYS A 400 15.04 1.33 -17.50
CA LYS A 400 14.02 2.34 -17.23
C LYS A 400 13.01 1.83 -16.21
N LEU A 401 12.59 2.69 -15.29
CA LEU A 401 11.64 2.32 -14.24
C LEU A 401 10.33 1.77 -14.83
N SER A 402 9.78 2.41 -15.88
CA SER A 402 8.53 1.97 -16.52
C SER A 402 8.63 0.60 -17.22
N ASP A 403 9.83 0.09 -17.47
CA ASP A 403 10.03 -1.25 -18.06
C ASP A 403 10.20 -2.36 -17.01
N LEU A 404 10.20 -1.99 -15.72
CA LEU A 404 10.26 -2.89 -14.57
C LEU A 404 8.92 -2.99 -13.83
N ILE A 405 8.05 -1.97 -13.97
CA ILE A 405 6.71 -1.95 -13.38
C ILE A 405 5.87 -3.10 -13.95
N ARG A 406 5.26 -3.91 -13.08
CA ARG A 406 4.46 -5.10 -13.42
C ARG A 406 5.19 -6.13 -14.27
N ARG A 407 6.54 -6.12 -14.23
CA ARG A 407 7.41 -6.96 -15.06
C ARG A 407 8.56 -7.53 -14.23
N PRO A 408 8.31 -8.50 -13.34
CA PRO A 408 9.34 -9.08 -12.47
C PRO A 408 10.36 -9.99 -13.21
N TYR A 409 10.28 -10.10 -14.54
CA TYR A 409 10.90 -11.17 -15.30
C TYR A 409 12.42 -11.13 -15.39
N ASP A 410 13.06 -10.00 -15.09
CA ASP A 410 14.52 -10.00 -14.99
C ASP A 410 15.01 -10.90 -13.85
N LEU A 411 14.19 -11.12 -12.80
CA LEU A 411 14.49 -12.00 -11.67
C LEU A 411 14.47 -13.49 -12.05
N TYR A 412 13.93 -13.85 -13.22
CA TYR A 412 14.03 -15.19 -13.79
C TYR A 412 15.37 -15.47 -14.47
N ARG A 413 16.34 -14.55 -14.38
CA ARG A 413 17.72 -14.77 -14.80
C ARG A 413 18.61 -15.02 -13.59
N ALA A 414 19.38 -16.11 -13.63
CA ALA A 414 20.30 -16.48 -12.56
C ALA A 414 21.25 -15.33 -12.21
N GLY A 415 21.39 -15.03 -10.92
CA GLY A 415 22.28 -13.99 -10.39
C GLY A 415 21.75 -12.55 -10.46
N VAL A 416 20.72 -12.25 -11.27
CA VAL A 416 20.24 -10.87 -11.49
C VAL A 416 19.55 -10.28 -10.25
N LEU A 417 18.96 -11.11 -9.40
CA LEU A 417 18.41 -10.65 -8.11
C LEU A 417 19.50 -10.01 -7.24
N ASP A 418 20.66 -10.64 -7.12
CA ASP A 418 21.79 -10.09 -6.35
C ASP A 418 22.24 -8.76 -6.97
N GLU A 419 22.26 -8.66 -8.30
CA GLU A 419 22.65 -7.42 -9.00
C GLU A 419 21.72 -6.24 -8.69
N TYR A 420 20.41 -6.49 -8.59
CA TYR A 420 19.45 -5.47 -8.19
C TYR A 420 19.56 -5.10 -6.71
N ILE A 421 19.80 -6.07 -5.81
CA ILE A 421 20.05 -5.76 -4.39
C ILE A 421 21.31 -4.90 -4.25
N MET A 422 22.38 -5.21 -4.98
CA MET A 422 23.57 -4.37 -5.03
C MET A 422 23.24 -2.99 -5.64
N GLY A 423 22.34 -2.92 -6.62
CA GLY A 423 21.81 -1.65 -7.13
C GLY A 423 21.14 -0.82 -6.05
N LEU A 424 20.25 -1.41 -5.24
CA LEU A 424 19.57 -0.70 -4.16
C LEU A 424 20.52 -0.13 -3.10
N THR A 425 21.69 -0.75 -2.90
CA THR A 425 22.70 -0.26 -1.95
C THR A 425 23.68 0.74 -2.53
N ASN A 426 23.90 0.77 -3.86
CA ASN A 426 24.86 1.68 -4.50
C ASN A 426 24.19 2.88 -5.17
N GLN A 427 22.98 2.68 -5.73
CA GLN A 427 22.24 3.71 -6.43
C GLN A 427 21.63 4.68 -5.43
N VAL A 428 21.86 5.96 -5.69
CA VAL A 428 21.30 7.06 -4.90
C VAL A 428 19.85 7.32 -5.31
N ALA A 429 18.96 7.55 -4.33
CA ALA A 429 17.57 7.91 -4.60
C ALA A 429 17.43 9.38 -5.04
N GLN A 430 16.34 9.73 -5.73
CA GLN A 430 16.02 11.14 -5.97
C GLN A 430 15.72 11.86 -4.65
N ALA A 431 15.72 13.20 -4.68
CA ALA A 431 15.54 13.98 -3.46
C ALA A 431 14.07 14.06 -3.00
N MET A 432 13.90 14.59 -1.78
CA MET A 432 12.61 14.94 -1.24
C MET A 432 12.22 16.36 -1.67
N ASP A 433 11.66 16.52 -2.86
CA ASP A 433 11.23 17.81 -3.37
C ASP A 433 9.96 17.68 -4.23
N ASP A 434 9.66 18.71 -5.02
CA ASP A 434 8.53 18.74 -5.92
C ASP A 434 8.79 17.99 -7.24
N SER A 435 10.01 17.55 -7.54
CA SER A 435 10.33 16.81 -8.77
C SER A 435 9.82 15.36 -8.71
N VAL A 436 9.25 14.88 -9.81
CA VAL A 436 8.85 13.47 -9.96
C VAL A 436 9.13 12.99 -11.38
N THR A 437 9.82 11.85 -11.50
CA THR A 437 10.22 11.28 -12.79
C THR A 437 9.04 11.05 -13.75
N GLN A 438 9.26 11.32 -15.04
CA GLN A 438 8.30 11.04 -16.11
C GLN A 438 7.96 9.56 -16.26
N GLU A 439 8.80 8.68 -15.72
CA GLU A 439 8.54 7.24 -15.71
C GLU A 439 7.31 6.86 -14.86
N VAL A 440 6.84 7.75 -13.97
CA VAL A 440 5.58 7.58 -13.22
C VAL A 440 4.56 8.69 -13.43
N THR A 441 4.93 9.88 -13.93
CA THR A 441 3.95 10.95 -14.24
C THR A 441 3.39 10.86 -15.66
N ASN A 442 4.00 10.08 -16.55
CA ASN A 442 3.57 9.95 -17.95
C ASN A 442 3.44 8.48 -18.43
N THR A 443 4.19 7.55 -17.83
CA THR A 443 4.30 6.16 -18.34
C THR A 443 4.04 5.07 -17.29
N LEU A 444 3.44 5.40 -16.15
CA LEU A 444 3.04 4.41 -15.13
C LEU A 444 2.08 3.38 -15.74
N PHE A 445 2.29 2.09 -15.47
CA PHE A 445 1.44 0.99 -15.97
C PHE A 445 1.18 1.01 -17.48
N LYS A 446 2.15 1.50 -18.27
CA LYS A 446 2.10 1.50 -19.74
C LYS A 446 1.73 0.12 -20.29
N LYS A 447 0.55 0.02 -20.92
CA LYS A 447 0.06 -1.19 -21.58
C LYS A 447 1.02 -1.62 -22.70
N PRO A 448 1.16 -2.92 -22.99
CA PRO A 448 1.95 -3.39 -24.13
C PRO A 448 1.54 -2.69 -25.42
N GLY A 449 2.52 -2.15 -26.16
CA GLY A 449 2.29 -1.39 -27.40
C GLY A 449 2.01 0.10 -27.20
N ASN A 450 1.61 0.55 -26.01
CA ASN A 450 1.41 1.97 -25.74
C ASN A 450 2.73 2.68 -25.47
N ARG A 451 2.78 3.98 -25.78
CA ARG A 451 3.89 4.89 -25.45
C ARG A 451 3.59 5.82 -24.28
N PHE A 452 2.40 5.72 -23.71
CA PHE A 452 1.90 6.48 -22.56
C PHE A 452 1.31 5.52 -21.52
N GLY A 453 1.19 6.01 -20.29
CA GLY A 453 0.57 5.32 -19.17
C GLY A 453 -0.27 6.28 -18.34
N VAL A 454 -0.40 5.98 -17.06
CA VAL A 454 -1.09 6.80 -16.06
C VAL A 454 -0.11 7.82 -15.46
N ASP A 455 -0.67 8.89 -14.90
CA ASP A 455 0.06 9.90 -14.12
C ASP A 455 -0.15 9.63 -12.62
N LEU A 456 0.89 9.14 -11.94
CA LEU A 456 0.85 8.81 -10.51
C LEU A 456 0.55 10.02 -9.62
N VAL A 457 1.10 11.20 -9.95
CA VAL A 457 0.91 12.42 -9.16
C VAL A 457 -0.52 12.93 -9.31
N ALA A 458 -1.05 12.94 -10.54
CA ALA A 458 -2.46 13.26 -10.77
C ALA A 458 -3.38 12.25 -10.04
N PHE A 459 -3.02 10.97 -10.04
CA PHE A 459 -3.75 9.94 -9.30
C PHE A 459 -3.75 10.19 -7.79
N ASN A 460 -2.61 10.60 -7.21
CA ASN A 460 -2.48 10.96 -5.79
C ASN A 460 -3.38 12.14 -5.43
N ILE A 461 -3.37 13.20 -6.24
CA ILE A 461 -4.18 14.40 -6.02
C ILE A 461 -5.67 14.06 -6.12
N GLN A 462 -6.08 13.30 -7.15
CA GLN A 462 -7.46 12.86 -7.33
C GLN A 462 -7.90 11.94 -6.18
N ARG A 463 -7.01 11.09 -5.67
CA ARG A 463 -7.27 10.25 -4.50
C ARG A 463 -7.47 11.07 -3.23
N GLY A 464 -6.67 12.11 -3.00
CA GLY A 464 -6.89 13.05 -1.90
C GLY A 464 -8.27 13.71 -1.95
N ARG A 465 -8.75 14.08 -3.15
CA ARG A 465 -10.11 14.61 -3.36
C ARG A 465 -11.19 13.58 -3.09
N ASP A 466 -10.99 12.34 -3.50
CA ASP A 466 -11.91 11.21 -3.24
C ASP A 466 -12.03 10.90 -1.75
N PHE A 467 -10.92 11.00 -1.00
CA PHE A 467 -10.88 10.79 0.46
C PHE A 467 -11.44 11.97 1.25
N GLY A 468 -11.73 13.09 0.57
CA GLY A 468 -12.19 14.33 1.20
C GLY A 468 -11.10 14.96 2.07
N LEU A 469 -9.82 14.87 1.68
CA LEU A 469 -8.76 15.45 2.51
C LEU A 469 -8.89 16.99 2.59
N PRO A 470 -8.80 17.57 3.79
CA PRO A 470 -8.61 18.99 3.99
C PRO A 470 -7.43 19.60 3.22
N GLY A 471 -7.43 20.93 3.08
CA GLY A 471 -6.33 21.66 2.43
C GLY A 471 -5.10 21.76 3.35
N PHE A 472 -3.96 22.15 2.78
CA PHE A 472 -2.67 22.26 3.50
C PHE A 472 -2.76 23.06 4.82
N MET A 473 -3.48 24.19 4.83
CA MET A 473 -3.60 25.06 6.00
C MET A 473 -4.31 24.42 7.20
N GLU A 474 -5.09 23.36 7.00
CA GLU A 474 -5.78 22.65 8.09
C GLU A 474 -4.83 21.71 8.87
N TYR A 475 -3.64 21.44 8.33
CA TYR A 475 -2.62 20.58 8.94
C TYR A 475 -1.41 21.35 9.48
N ARG A 476 -1.37 22.66 9.28
CA ARG A 476 -0.28 23.56 9.69
C ARG A 476 -0.71 24.36 10.89
#